data_AF-A0A2R6CNV3-F1
#
_entry.id   AF-A0A2R6CNV3-F1
#
_cell.length_a   1.000
_cell.length_b   1.000
_cell.length_c   1.000
_cell.angle_alpha   90.00
_cell.angle_beta   90.00
_cell.angle_gamma   90.00
#
_symmetry.space_group_name_H-M   'P 1'
#
loop_
_entity.id
_entity.type
_entity.pdbx_description
1 polymer ?
#
loop_
_entity_poly.entity_id
_entity_poly.type
_entity_poly.pdbx_seq_one_letter_code
_entity_poly.pdbx_strand_id
1 'polypeptide(L)' 'YHSYQLDWWGDLVEATVIEDGYIEVPEAPGLGVTLDLDTVETHMVEGETLFDEE' A
#
# COMPACT_ATOMS: atom_id res chain seq x y z
N TYR A 1 -17.04 3.53 -0.84
CA TYR A 1 -16.05 3.02 -1.81
C TYR A 1 -15.10 2.11 -1.04
N HIS A 2 -14.84 0.91 -1.54
CA HIS A 2 -13.80 0.06 -0.98
C HIS A 2 -12.47 0.41 -1.65
N SER A 3 -11.40 0.47 -0.87
CA SER A 3 -10.07 0.88 -1.34
C SER A 3 -9.56 0.05 -2.52
N TYR A 4 -9.85 -1.25 -2.57
CA TYR A 4 -9.46 -2.12 -3.71
C TYR A 4 -10.10 -1.75 -5.06
N GLN A 5 -11.13 -0.89 -5.05
CA GLN A 5 -11.78 -0.40 -6.26
C GLN A 5 -11.02 0.78 -6.89
N LEU A 6 -9.97 1.27 -6.23
CA LEU A 6 -9.08 2.27 -6.77
C LEU A 6 -8.03 1.56 -7.62
N ASP A 7 -7.84 2.03 -8.86
CA ASP A 7 -6.93 1.40 -9.82
C ASP A 7 -5.48 1.32 -9.32
N TRP A 8 -5.10 2.19 -8.37
CA TRP A 8 -3.77 2.29 -7.75
C TRP A 8 -3.62 1.52 -6.43
N TRP A 9 -4.68 0.87 -5.92
CA TRP A 9 -4.62 0.22 -4.60
C TRP A 9 -3.54 -0.86 -4.50
N GLY A 10 -3.34 -1.62 -5.59
CA GLY A 10 -2.32 -2.66 -5.65
C GLY A 10 -0.90 -2.10 -5.64
N ASP A 11 -0.72 -0.84 -6.03
CA ASP A 11 0.59 -0.18 -6.14
C ASP A 11 1.05 0.40 -4.79
N LEU A 12 0.23 0.36 -3.74
CA LEU A 12 0.58 0.87 -2.40
C LEU A 12 1.74 0.11 -1.74
N VAL A 13 2.00 -1.12 -2.17
CA VAL A 13 3.04 -1.98 -1.61
C VAL A 13 3.89 -2.55 -2.74
N GLU A 14 5.16 -2.84 -2.45
CA GLU A 14 6.12 -3.38 -3.41
C GLU A 14 5.89 -4.88 -3.75
N ALA A 15 4.65 -5.37 -3.64
CA ALA A 15 4.31 -6.79 -3.78
C ALA A 15 2.91 -7.02 -4.37
N THR A 16 2.74 -8.13 -5.10
CA THR A 16 1.42 -8.59 -5.53
C THR A 16 0.65 -9.12 -4.33
N VAL A 17 -0.42 -8.43 -3.92
CA VAL A 17 -1.20 -8.82 -2.72
C VAL A 17 -2.19 -9.94 -3.00
N ILE A 18 -2.86 -9.90 -4.15
CA ILE A 18 -3.93 -10.85 -4.51
C ILE A 18 -3.55 -11.57 -5.79
N GLU A 19 -3.43 -12.90 -5.70
CA GLU A 19 -3.18 -13.79 -6.84
C GLU A 19 -4.31 -14.81 -6.93
N ASP A 20 -4.98 -14.89 -8.07
CA ASP A 20 -6.12 -15.79 -8.32
C ASP A 20 -7.25 -15.71 -7.27
N GLY A 21 -7.43 -14.54 -6.64
CA GLY A 21 -8.45 -14.32 -5.61
C GLY A 21 -8.04 -14.78 -4.20
N TYR A 22 -6.76 -15.11 -4.01
CA TYR A 22 -6.16 -15.50 -2.73
C TYR A 22 -5.06 -14.52 -2.33
N ILE A 23 -4.81 -14.43 -1.03
CA ILE A 23 -3.68 -13.70 -0.46
C ILE A 23 -2.77 -14.74 0.20
N GLU A 24 -1.53 -14.85 -0.27
CA GLU A 24 -0.50 -15.62 0.44
C GLU A 24 -0.05 -14.82 1.66
N VAL A 25 -0.05 -15.45 2.83
CA VAL A 25 0.39 -14.79 4.07
C VAL A 25 1.92 -14.76 4.10
N PRO A 26 2.58 -13.59 4.12
CA PRO A 26 4.03 -13.51 4.10
C PRO A 26 4.67 -14.10 5.38
N GLU A 27 5.85 -14.71 5.23
CA GLU A 27 6.65 -15.21 6.36
C GLU A 27 7.58 -14.15 6.98
N ALA A 28 7.70 -12.98 6.32
CA ALA A 28 8.56 -11.90 6.78
C ALA A 28 8.02 -11.24 8.06
N PRO A 29 8.89 -10.67 8.91
CA PRO A 29 8.47 -10.04 10.16
C PRO A 29 7.42 -8.94 10.00
N GLY A 30 6.58 -8.77 11.02
CA GLY A 30 5.52 -7.77 11.02
C GLY A 30 4.38 -8.16 10.08
N LEU A 31 3.94 -7.23 9.24
CA LEU A 31 2.95 -7.50 8.18
C LEU A 31 3.59 -8.12 6.92
N GLY A 32 4.92 -8.17 6.86
CA GLY A 32 5.66 -8.75 5.73
C GLY A 32 5.47 -8.03 4.39
N VAL A 33 5.19 -6.72 4.43
CA VAL A 33 5.05 -5.85 3.25
C VAL A 33 5.88 -4.58 3.42
N THR A 34 6.31 -4.01 2.30
CA THR A 34 6.96 -2.70 2.22
C THR A 34 6.04 -1.75 1.46
N LEU A 35 5.86 -0.53 1.98
CA LEU A 35 5.10 0.51 1.29
C LEU A 35 5.91 1.08 0.12
N ASP A 36 5.23 1.30 -1.00
CA ASP A 36 5.75 2.15 -2.08
C ASP A 36 5.47 3.62 -1.71
N LEU A 37 6.50 4.31 -1.22
CA LEU A 37 6.36 5.69 -0.77
C LEU A 37 6.11 6.67 -1.91
N ASP A 38 6.53 6.36 -3.14
CA ASP A 38 6.27 7.21 -4.30
C ASP A 38 4.77 7.19 -4.65
N THR A 39 4.16 6.01 -4.59
CA THR A 39 2.71 5.84 -4.79
C THR A 39 1.92 6.47 -3.65
N VAL A 40 2.36 6.29 -2.40
CA VAL A 40 1.70 6.93 -1.24
C VAL A 40 1.71 8.44 -1.39
N GLU A 41 2.87 9.06 -1.65
CA GLU A 41 3.02 10.51 -1.82
C GLU A 41 2.12 11.05 -2.95
N THR A 42 2.07 10.34 -4.08
CA THR A 42 1.25 10.70 -5.25
C THR A 42 -0.25 10.77 -4.95
N HIS A 43 -0.73 9.94 -4.03
CA HIS A 43 -2.16 9.81 -3.70
C HIS A 43 -2.54 10.39 -2.33
N MET A 44 -1.64 11.18 -1.73
CA MET A 44 -1.93 11.88 -0.48
C MET A 44 -3.08 12.87 -0.62
N VAL A 45 -3.80 13.06 0.48
CA VAL A 45 -4.80 14.12 0.59
C VAL A 45 -4.06 15.47 0.60
N GLU A 46 -4.58 16.44 -0.17
CA GLU A 46 -3.98 17.77 -0.24
C GLU A 46 -3.85 18.40 1.16
N GLY A 47 -2.64 18.86 1.49
CA GLY A 47 -2.34 19.50 2.77
C GLY A 47 -1.80 18.57 3.87
N GLU A 48 -1.78 17.26 3.64
CA GLU A 48 -1.16 16.28 4.54
C GLU A 48 0.35 16.12 4.26
N THR A 49 1.11 15.70 5.26
CA THR A 49 2.55 15.39 5.16
C THR A 49 2.80 13.89 5.28
N LEU A 50 3.74 13.34 4.50
CA LEU A 50 3.96 11.88 4.40
C LEU A 50 4.41 11.29 5.74
N PHE A 51 5.37 11.95 6.38
CA PHE A 51 5.80 11.66 7.73
C PHE A 51 5.70 12.93 8.56
N ASP A 52 5.21 12.79 9.79
CA ASP A 52 5.28 13.87 10.77
C ASP A 52 6.73 14.04 11.25
N GLU A 53 7.14 15.28 11.44
CA GLU A 53 8.39 15.60 12.14
C GLU A 53 8.19 15.32 13.65
N GLU A 54 8.99 14.44 14.24
CA GLU A 54 9.00 14.21 15.71
C GLU A 54 9.51 15.44 16.49
#